data_AF-A0AAV5YXI0-F1
#
_entry.id   AF-A0AAV5YXI0-F1
#
_cell.length_a   1.000
_cell.length_b   1.000
_cell.length_c   1.000
_cell.angle_alpha   90.00
_cell.angle_beta   90.00
_cell.angle_gamma   90.00
#
_symmetry.space_group_name_H-M   'P 1'
#
loop_
_entity.id
_entity.type
_entity.pdbx_description
1 polymer ?
#
loop_
_entity_poly.entity_id
_entity_poly.type
_entity_poly.pdbx_seq_one_letter_code
_entity_poly.pdbx_strand_id
1 'polypeptide(L)'
;MRDLLGGKGCELAEMTKMGVPVPPGFTISTEAWAAYNAAGKKHPAGLWDQVMAHLSRLQTAAGNRLGDPARPLLVSVRSGARVSMPGMMDTVLNLGLNDQTVLGLAQRTRNERFAWDCYRRFITLFGDVVLSIDRRAFDTLLDAAKQRAGAKTDADLPPDALKSLVAEFKGLVQHKIGRAFPQDPLEQLRLAINAVFDSWWAKKAVDYRRIHRLSDDWGTAVTVMAMVFGNLGPTSGTGVCFSRDPSSGERRFFGEFLVNAQGEDVVAGIRTPEPLDALK
;
A
#
# COMPACT_ATOMS: atom_id res chain seq x y z
N MET A 1 -7.66 -4.82 22.68
CA MET A 1 -7.36 -5.03 21.25
C MET A 1 -6.79 -3.78 20.58
N ARG A 2 -7.46 -2.62 20.67
CA ARG A 2 -6.99 -1.38 20.02
C ARG A 2 -5.57 -0.94 20.41
N ASP A 3 -5.18 -1.06 21.68
CA ASP A 3 -3.82 -0.71 22.12
C ASP A 3 -2.72 -1.58 21.50
N LEU A 4 -3.05 -2.86 21.24
CA LEU A 4 -2.13 -3.87 20.72
C LEU A 4 -2.06 -3.86 19.19
N LEU A 5 -3.22 -3.74 18.52
CA LEU A 5 -3.35 -3.85 17.06
C LEU A 5 -3.41 -2.50 16.35
N GLY A 6 -3.43 -1.40 17.09
CA GLY A 6 -3.81 -0.09 16.58
C GLY A 6 -5.30 0.00 16.22
N GLY A 7 -5.74 1.20 15.81
CA GLY A 7 -7.11 1.45 15.38
C GLY A 7 -7.49 0.60 14.17
N LYS A 8 -6.70 0.69 13.08
CA LYS A 8 -6.97 -0.04 11.83
C LYS A 8 -6.97 -1.56 12.01
N GLY A 9 -5.97 -2.12 12.67
CA GLY A 9 -5.90 -3.56 12.91
C GLY A 9 -7.05 -4.07 13.77
N CYS A 10 -7.45 -3.28 14.78
CA CYS A 10 -8.62 -3.59 15.61
C CYS A 10 -9.93 -3.56 14.79
N GLU A 11 -10.14 -2.52 13.98
CA GLU A 11 -11.34 -2.38 13.15
C GLU A 11 -11.44 -3.49 12.10
N LEU A 12 -10.33 -3.85 11.44
CA LEU A 12 -10.28 -4.98 10.50
C LEU A 12 -10.62 -6.32 11.18
N ALA A 13 -10.11 -6.54 12.40
CA ALA A 13 -10.42 -7.74 13.16
C ALA A 13 -11.92 -7.80 13.54
N GLU A 14 -12.50 -6.68 13.98
CA GLU A 14 -13.94 -6.61 14.29
C GLU A 14 -14.81 -6.80 13.05
N MET A 15 -14.50 -6.15 11.94
CA MET A 15 -15.20 -6.33 10.66
C MET A 15 -15.17 -7.80 10.20
N THR A 16 -14.02 -8.46 10.33
CA THR A 16 -13.87 -9.88 9.99
C THR A 16 -14.74 -10.77 10.88
N LYS A 17 -14.79 -10.51 12.20
CA LYS A 17 -15.68 -11.24 13.13
C LYS A 17 -17.16 -11.05 12.81
N MET A 18 -17.52 -9.88 12.30
CA MET A 18 -18.89 -9.54 11.90
C MET A 18 -19.28 -10.14 10.53
N GLY A 19 -18.38 -10.82 9.83
CA GLY A 19 -18.65 -11.42 8.51
C GLY A 19 -18.63 -10.41 7.36
N VAL A 20 -18.10 -9.21 7.57
CA VAL A 20 -17.85 -8.25 6.48
C VAL A 20 -16.76 -8.85 5.57
N PRO A 21 -16.87 -8.76 4.23
CA PRO A 21 -15.89 -9.34 3.30
C PRO A 21 -14.57 -8.55 3.28
N VAL A 22 -13.78 -8.71 4.35
CA VAL A 22 -12.45 -8.13 4.49
C VAL A 22 -11.42 -9.05 3.81
N PRO A 23 -10.53 -8.53 2.95
CA PRO A 23 -9.43 -9.32 2.42
C PRO A 23 -8.56 -9.92 3.54
N PRO A 24 -8.09 -11.18 3.40
CA PRO A 24 -7.31 -11.81 4.46
C PRO A 24 -6.01 -11.05 4.71
N GLY A 25 -5.56 -11.06 5.96
CA GLY A 25 -4.35 -10.37 6.39
C GLY A 25 -3.96 -10.70 7.83
N PHE A 26 -2.95 -10.01 8.32
CA PHE A 26 -2.51 -10.07 9.72
C PHE A 26 -1.96 -8.72 10.17
N THR A 27 -1.91 -8.52 11.48
CA THR A 27 -1.37 -7.31 12.11
C THR A 27 -0.20 -7.67 13.01
N ILE A 28 0.92 -6.99 12.81
CA ILE A 28 2.09 -6.98 13.70
C ILE A 28 1.83 -5.91 14.76
N SER A 29 1.92 -6.27 16.03
CA SER A 29 1.46 -5.45 17.15
C SER A 29 2.33 -4.21 17.43
N THR A 30 1.77 -3.27 18.18
CA THR A 30 2.50 -2.14 18.77
C THR A 30 3.56 -2.60 19.78
N GLU A 31 3.40 -3.77 20.42
CA GLU A 31 4.41 -4.36 21.29
C GLU A 31 5.63 -4.86 20.51
N ALA A 32 5.42 -5.42 19.30
CA ALA A 32 6.52 -5.78 18.41
C ALA A 32 7.30 -4.52 17.96
N TRP A 33 6.60 -3.40 17.73
CA TRP A 33 7.26 -2.11 17.52
C TRP A 33 8.07 -1.68 18.74
N ALA A 34 7.52 -1.78 19.95
CA ALA A 34 8.22 -1.39 21.18
C ALA A 34 9.51 -2.20 21.37
N ALA A 35 9.44 -3.51 21.14
CA ALA A 35 10.60 -4.40 21.17
C ALA A 35 11.63 -4.08 20.08
N TYR A 36 11.19 -3.78 18.85
CA TYR A 36 12.05 -3.32 17.76
C TYR A 36 12.78 -2.02 18.12
N ASN A 37 12.06 -1.07 18.72
CA ASN A 37 12.60 0.21 19.15
C ASN A 37 13.63 0.03 20.28
N ALA A 38 13.31 -0.76 21.30
CA ALA A 38 14.20 -1.08 22.41
C ALA A 38 15.48 -1.83 21.95
N ALA A 39 15.38 -2.66 20.91
CA ALA A 39 16.50 -3.37 20.31
C ALA A 39 17.38 -2.51 19.37
N GLY A 40 17.18 -1.19 19.35
CA GLY A 40 17.94 -0.28 18.48
C GLY A 40 17.61 -0.46 17.01
N LYS A 41 16.32 -0.58 16.68
CA LYS A 41 15.79 -0.75 15.32
C LYS A 41 16.22 -2.06 14.66
N LYS A 42 16.23 -3.14 15.44
CA LYS A 42 16.47 -4.50 14.98
C LYS A 42 15.28 -5.36 15.31
N HIS A 43 14.97 -6.32 14.44
CA HIS A 43 13.89 -7.27 14.73
C HIS A 43 14.24 -8.04 16.01
N PRO A 44 13.35 -8.05 17.02
CA PRO A 44 13.54 -8.90 18.19
C PRO A 44 13.47 -10.38 17.78
N ALA A 45 14.07 -11.25 18.60
CA ALA A 45 14.09 -12.69 18.35
C ALA A 45 12.66 -13.23 18.14
N GLY A 46 12.49 -14.07 17.11
CA GLY A 46 11.21 -14.71 16.78
C GLY A 46 10.18 -13.83 16.06
N LEU A 47 10.40 -12.51 15.91
CA LEU A 47 9.46 -11.65 15.16
C LEU A 47 9.31 -12.13 13.72
N TRP A 48 10.43 -12.35 13.03
CA TRP A 48 10.41 -12.75 11.62
C TRP A 48 9.79 -14.14 11.42
N ASP A 49 10.04 -15.08 12.33
CA ASP A 49 9.43 -16.41 12.28
C ASP A 49 7.90 -16.33 12.41
N GLN A 50 7.39 -15.47 13.28
CA GLN A 50 5.96 -15.22 13.40
C GLN A 50 5.39 -14.57 12.13
N VAL A 51 6.09 -13.57 11.56
CA VAL A 51 5.70 -12.96 10.28
C VAL A 51 5.60 -14.01 9.18
N MET A 52 6.58 -14.92 9.07
CA MET A 52 6.58 -16.01 8.09
C MET A 52 5.43 -17.00 8.32
N ALA A 53 5.15 -17.36 9.58
CA ALA A 53 4.02 -18.23 9.92
C ALA A 53 2.67 -17.60 9.54
N HIS A 54 2.48 -16.31 9.82
CA HIS A 54 1.26 -15.58 9.44
C HIS A 54 1.17 -15.33 7.93
N LEU A 55 2.28 -15.11 7.24
CA LEU A 55 2.33 -15.04 5.78
C LEU A 55 1.92 -16.39 5.16
N SER A 56 2.36 -17.51 5.72
CA SER A 56 1.94 -18.85 5.25
C SER A 56 0.42 -19.05 5.37
N ARG A 57 -0.17 -18.63 6.49
CA ARG A 57 -1.64 -18.65 6.68
C ARG A 57 -2.35 -17.73 5.70
N LEU A 58 -1.82 -16.52 5.47
CA LEU A 58 -2.35 -15.57 4.49
C LEU A 58 -2.33 -16.16 3.07
N GLN A 59 -1.23 -16.76 2.64
CA GLN A 59 -1.11 -17.40 1.32
C GLN A 59 -2.14 -18.52 1.14
N THR A 60 -2.37 -19.31 2.20
CA THR A 60 -3.39 -20.37 2.21
C THR A 60 -4.80 -19.78 2.05
N ALA A 61 -5.14 -18.75 2.83
CA ALA A 61 -6.44 -18.10 2.78
C ALA A 61 -6.69 -17.37 1.45
N ALA A 62 -5.65 -16.76 0.87
CA ALA A 62 -5.74 -16.05 -0.42
C ALA A 62 -5.64 -16.99 -1.64
N GLY A 63 -5.23 -18.25 -1.45
CA GLY A 63 -5.03 -19.21 -2.54
C GLY A 63 -3.92 -18.82 -3.54
N ASN A 64 -2.96 -17.98 -3.14
CA ASN A 64 -1.87 -17.46 -3.95
C ASN A 64 -0.59 -17.37 -3.10
N ARG A 65 0.60 -17.31 -3.72
CA ARG A 65 1.89 -17.28 -3.00
C ARG A 65 2.69 -16.02 -3.30
N LEU A 66 3.32 -15.46 -2.28
CA LEU A 66 4.16 -14.28 -2.42
C LEU A 66 5.40 -14.67 -3.22
N GLY A 67 5.64 -13.99 -4.34
CA GLY A 67 6.76 -14.29 -5.25
C GLY A 67 6.51 -15.41 -6.26
N ASP A 68 5.33 -16.01 -6.29
CA ASP A 68 4.98 -17.00 -7.32
C ASP A 68 4.79 -16.31 -8.69
N PRO A 69 5.57 -16.65 -9.72
CA PRO A 69 5.53 -15.97 -11.01
C PRO A 69 4.28 -16.30 -11.83
N ALA A 70 3.56 -17.38 -11.52
CA ALA A 70 2.32 -17.75 -12.21
C ALA A 70 1.08 -17.28 -11.44
N ARG A 71 1.10 -17.40 -10.10
CA ARG A 71 -0.01 -17.04 -9.22
C ARG A 71 0.44 -16.12 -8.07
N PRO A 72 0.84 -14.88 -8.38
CA PRO A 72 1.39 -13.98 -7.38
C PRO A 72 0.32 -13.59 -6.35
N LEU A 73 0.67 -13.71 -5.08
CA LEU A 73 0.03 -12.95 -4.01
C LEU A 73 0.70 -11.58 -3.94
N LEU A 74 -0.08 -10.52 -4.09
CA LEU A 74 0.36 -9.17 -3.76
C LEU A 74 -0.25 -8.75 -2.43
N VAL A 75 0.49 -7.97 -1.64
CA VAL A 75 0.02 -7.47 -0.35
C VAL A 75 0.11 -5.95 -0.27
N SER A 76 -0.72 -5.37 0.58
CA SER A 76 -0.54 -4.00 1.06
C SER A 76 0.06 -4.02 2.46
N VAL A 77 0.94 -3.05 2.74
CA VAL A 77 1.52 -2.83 4.06
C VAL A 77 1.10 -1.45 4.54
N ARG A 78 0.43 -1.39 5.69
CA ARG A 78 -0.24 -0.19 6.22
C ARG A 78 0.13 0.05 7.68
N SER A 79 0.47 1.29 8.00
CA SER A 79 0.64 1.75 9.38
C SER A 79 -0.70 1.87 10.10
N GLY A 80 -0.72 1.60 11.41
CA GLY A 80 -1.91 1.75 12.25
C GLY A 80 -1.54 2.01 13.72
N ALA A 81 -1.54 3.27 14.14
CA ALA A 81 -1.41 3.63 15.54
C ALA A 81 -2.73 3.44 16.31
N ARG A 82 -2.69 3.56 17.64
CA ARG A 82 -3.88 3.44 18.52
C ARG A 82 -4.96 4.46 18.21
N VAL A 83 -4.54 5.66 17.83
CA VAL A 83 -5.39 6.77 17.38
C VAL A 83 -5.10 7.08 15.92
N SER A 84 -6.09 7.63 15.22
CA SER A 84 -5.89 8.08 13.84
C SER A 84 -4.91 9.25 13.82
N MET A 85 -3.87 9.14 13.01
CA MET A 85 -2.84 10.16 12.84
C MET A 85 -2.77 10.53 11.35
N PRO A 86 -3.54 11.54 10.90
CA PRO A 86 -3.62 11.90 9.49
C PRO A 86 -2.25 12.24 8.90
N GLY A 87 -1.96 11.67 7.74
CA GLY A 87 -0.71 11.90 7.02
C GLY A 87 0.52 11.27 7.65
N MET A 88 0.34 10.24 8.48
CA MET A 88 1.40 9.32 8.90
C MET A 88 1.50 8.13 7.97
N MET A 89 2.73 7.61 7.87
CA MET A 89 3.27 6.74 6.83
C MET A 89 2.28 6.24 5.77
N ASP A 90 2.60 6.62 4.54
CA ASP A 90 1.83 6.24 3.37
C ASP A 90 1.78 4.72 3.18
N THR A 91 0.68 4.28 2.59
CA THR A 91 0.42 2.86 2.36
C THR A 91 1.27 2.37 1.19
N VAL A 92 1.97 1.25 1.38
CA VAL A 92 2.60 0.54 0.26
C VAL A 92 1.59 -0.45 -0.30
N LEU A 93 1.22 -0.28 -1.57
CA LEU A 93 0.37 -1.20 -2.32
C LEU A 93 1.21 -2.08 -3.23
N ASN A 94 0.63 -3.19 -3.70
CA ASN A 94 1.21 -4.07 -4.72
C ASN A 94 2.57 -4.70 -4.34
N LEU A 95 2.89 -4.81 -3.05
CA LEU A 95 4.12 -5.45 -2.59
C LEU A 95 4.13 -6.92 -2.99
N GLY A 96 5.25 -7.39 -3.53
CA GLY A 96 5.40 -8.70 -4.16
C GLY A 96 5.55 -8.63 -5.68
N LEU A 97 5.38 -7.45 -6.28
CA LEU A 97 5.72 -7.25 -7.69
C LEU A 97 7.24 -7.23 -7.91
N ASN A 98 7.66 -7.97 -8.94
CA ASN A 98 9.01 -8.03 -9.46
C ASN A 98 8.93 -8.36 -10.96
N ASP A 99 10.09 -8.47 -11.62
CA ASP A 99 10.17 -8.71 -13.07
C ASP A 99 9.51 -10.02 -13.52
N GLN A 100 9.31 -10.99 -12.62
CA GLN A 100 8.64 -12.27 -12.89
C GLN A 100 7.16 -12.24 -12.54
N THR A 101 6.80 -11.74 -11.35
CA THR A 101 5.41 -11.74 -10.86
C THR A 101 4.51 -10.76 -11.62
N VAL A 102 5.08 -9.70 -12.21
CA VAL A 102 4.34 -8.80 -13.12
C VAL A 102 3.82 -9.53 -14.35
N LEU A 103 4.57 -10.50 -14.87
CA LEU A 103 4.16 -11.31 -16.03
C LEU A 103 3.00 -12.24 -15.65
N GLY A 104 3.07 -12.89 -14.47
CA GLY A 104 1.97 -13.68 -13.93
C GLY A 104 0.71 -12.85 -13.70
N LEU A 105 0.86 -11.64 -13.17
CA LEU A 105 -0.25 -10.71 -12.98
C LEU A 105 -0.89 -10.35 -14.33
N ALA A 106 -0.09 -10.00 -15.35
CA ALA A 106 -0.56 -9.69 -16.70
C ALA A 106 -1.35 -10.86 -17.32
N GLN A 107 -0.83 -12.09 -17.23
CA GLN A 107 -1.47 -13.28 -17.76
C GLN A 107 -2.81 -13.58 -17.06
N ARG A 108 -2.83 -13.56 -15.73
CA ARG A 108 -4.04 -13.89 -14.95
C ARG A 108 -5.17 -12.89 -15.15
N THR A 109 -4.81 -11.62 -15.28
CA THR A 109 -5.79 -10.54 -15.48
C THR A 109 -6.15 -10.35 -16.95
N ARG A 110 -5.39 -10.97 -17.87
CA ARG A 110 -5.49 -10.72 -19.32
C ARG A 110 -5.41 -9.23 -19.63
N ASN A 111 -4.63 -8.49 -18.84
CA ASN A 111 -4.52 -7.05 -18.91
C ASN A 111 -3.07 -6.64 -18.61
N GLU A 112 -2.26 -6.65 -19.67
CA GLU A 112 -0.83 -6.35 -19.58
C GLU A 112 -0.59 -4.90 -19.11
N ARG A 113 -1.35 -3.94 -19.64
CA ARG A 113 -1.28 -2.53 -19.22
C ARG A 113 -1.46 -2.41 -17.71
N PHE A 114 -2.49 -3.04 -17.15
CA PHE A 114 -2.79 -3.02 -15.70
C PHE A 114 -1.62 -3.54 -14.87
N ALA A 115 -1.00 -4.65 -15.28
CA ALA A 115 0.09 -5.25 -14.51
C ALA A 115 1.32 -4.33 -14.45
N TRP A 116 1.70 -3.75 -15.59
CA TRP A 116 2.82 -2.80 -15.65
C TRP A 116 2.50 -1.47 -14.97
N ASP A 117 1.24 -1.01 -15.03
CA ASP A 117 0.78 0.15 -14.26
C ASP A 117 0.91 -0.09 -12.75
N CYS A 118 0.49 -1.27 -12.27
CA CYS A 118 0.67 -1.65 -10.87
C CYS A 118 2.15 -1.71 -10.49
N TYR A 119 3.02 -2.17 -11.40
CA TYR A 119 4.44 -2.31 -11.10
C TYR A 119 5.15 -0.95 -11.03
N ARG A 120 4.87 -0.01 -11.95
CA ARG A 120 5.41 1.36 -11.83
C ARG A 120 4.94 2.03 -10.53
N ARG A 121 3.66 1.88 -10.16
CA ARG A 121 3.09 2.47 -8.94
C ARG A 121 3.72 1.85 -7.70
N PHE A 122 3.96 0.54 -7.70
CA PHE A 122 4.68 -0.13 -6.63
C PHE A 122 6.09 0.45 -6.45
N ILE A 123 6.85 0.60 -7.55
CA ILE A 123 8.21 1.13 -7.47
C ILE A 123 8.21 2.57 -6.97
N THR A 124 7.27 3.41 -7.42
CA THR A 124 7.12 4.79 -6.91
C THR A 124 6.81 4.80 -5.42
N LEU A 125 5.78 4.07 -4.97
CA LEU A 125 5.38 4.04 -3.55
C LEU A 125 6.48 3.44 -2.68
N PHE A 126 7.07 2.32 -3.08
CA PHE A 126 8.16 1.69 -2.33
C PHE A 126 9.42 2.56 -2.32
N GLY A 127 9.73 3.21 -3.45
CA GLY A 127 10.84 4.16 -3.58
C GLY A 127 10.72 5.33 -2.61
N ASP A 128 9.55 5.96 -2.58
CA ASP A 128 9.27 7.11 -1.71
C ASP A 128 9.20 6.70 -0.24
N VAL A 129 8.35 5.72 0.06
CA VAL A 129 7.95 5.39 1.43
C VAL A 129 8.98 4.52 2.16
N VAL A 130 9.61 3.58 1.46
CA VAL A 130 10.53 2.58 2.05
C VAL A 130 11.99 2.93 1.78
N LEU A 131 12.29 3.48 0.61
CA LEU A 131 13.66 3.83 0.22
C LEU A 131 13.97 5.32 0.37
N SER A 132 13.00 6.15 0.77
CA SER A 132 13.15 7.59 1.01
C SER A 132 13.64 8.38 -0.22
N ILE A 133 13.21 7.97 -1.42
CA ILE A 133 13.49 8.65 -2.68
C ILE A 133 12.32 9.59 -3.01
N ASP A 134 12.58 10.90 -3.08
CA ASP A 134 11.54 11.91 -3.39
C ASP A 134 10.68 11.51 -4.60
N ARG A 135 9.37 11.35 -4.35
CA ARG A 135 8.35 11.05 -5.35
C ARG A 135 8.46 11.90 -6.62
N ARG A 136 8.83 13.18 -6.52
CA ARG A 136 8.97 14.10 -7.66
C ARG A 136 9.93 13.59 -8.73
N ALA A 137 10.94 12.81 -8.34
CA ALA A 137 11.87 12.20 -9.29
C ALA A 137 11.20 11.13 -10.16
N PHE A 138 10.24 10.37 -9.60
CA PHE A 138 9.43 9.42 -10.36
C PHE A 138 8.40 10.14 -11.23
N ASP A 139 7.75 11.19 -10.70
CA ASP A 139 6.76 11.98 -11.45
C ASP A 139 7.39 12.63 -12.69
N THR A 140 8.62 13.15 -12.56
CA THR A 140 9.38 13.73 -13.70
C THR A 140 9.60 12.71 -14.82
N LEU A 141 9.94 11.47 -14.48
CA LEU A 141 10.14 10.39 -15.45
C LEU A 141 8.82 9.95 -16.08
N LEU A 142 7.74 9.88 -15.29
CA LEU A 142 6.39 9.57 -15.77
C LEU A 142 5.89 10.62 -16.77
N ASP A 143 6.09 11.91 -16.47
CA ASP A 143 5.73 13.00 -17.37
C ASP A 143 6.53 12.93 -18.67
N ALA A 144 7.84 12.66 -18.59
CA ALA A 144 8.67 12.48 -19.78
C ALA A 144 8.21 11.27 -20.62
N ALA A 145 7.81 10.16 -19.99
CA ALA A 145 7.26 9.00 -20.69
C ALA A 145 5.92 9.31 -21.38
N LYS A 146 5.04 10.10 -20.76
CA LYS A 146 3.80 10.58 -21.38
C LYS A 146 4.08 11.42 -22.63
N GLN A 147 5.01 12.36 -22.54
CA GLN A 147 5.41 13.19 -23.68
C GLN A 147 5.98 12.34 -24.82
N ARG A 148 6.86 11.37 -24.53
CA ARG A 148 7.40 10.45 -25.54
C ARG A 148 6.32 9.60 -26.21
N ALA A 149 5.29 9.21 -25.48
CA ALA A 149 4.20 8.37 -25.98
C ALA A 149 3.04 9.17 -26.62
N GLY A 150 3.05 10.51 -26.56
CA GLY A 150 1.92 11.34 -26.98
C GLY A 150 0.66 11.14 -26.11
N ALA A 151 0.82 10.62 -24.89
CA ALA A 151 -0.26 10.34 -23.95
C ALA A 151 -0.69 11.63 -23.22
N LYS A 152 -1.99 11.90 -23.14
CA LYS A 152 -2.53 13.08 -22.43
C LYS A 152 -2.62 12.83 -20.93
N THR A 153 -2.96 11.59 -20.55
CA THR A 153 -3.11 11.17 -19.16
C THR A 153 -2.27 9.92 -18.90
N ASP A 154 -2.01 9.63 -17.61
CA ASP A 154 -1.39 8.36 -17.19
C ASP A 154 -2.19 7.15 -17.68
N ALA A 155 -3.51 7.31 -17.85
CA ALA A 155 -4.40 6.26 -18.35
C ALA A 155 -4.08 5.88 -19.80
N ASP A 156 -3.57 6.82 -20.59
CA ASP A 156 -3.31 6.67 -22.02
C ASP A 156 -1.94 6.04 -22.33
N LEU A 157 -1.11 5.78 -21.32
CA LEU A 157 0.20 5.15 -21.52
C LEU A 157 0.04 3.70 -22.00
N PRO A 158 0.64 3.33 -23.15
CA PRO A 158 0.59 1.96 -23.65
C PRO A 158 1.51 1.02 -22.84
N PRO A 159 1.26 -0.31 -22.87
CA PRO A 159 2.06 -1.29 -22.14
C PRO A 159 3.57 -1.17 -22.33
N ASP A 160 4.04 -0.95 -23.56
CA ASP A 160 5.49 -0.88 -23.84
C ASP A 160 6.15 0.38 -23.29
N ALA A 161 5.41 1.49 -23.21
CA ALA A 161 5.87 2.69 -22.52
C ALA A 161 5.95 2.45 -21.00
N LEU A 162 4.98 1.73 -20.42
CA LEU A 162 5.01 1.37 -18.99
C LEU A 162 6.17 0.42 -18.65
N LYS A 163 6.48 -0.56 -19.49
CA LYS A 163 7.66 -1.44 -19.35
C LYS A 163 8.95 -0.64 -19.34
N SER A 164 9.09 0.27 -20.30
CA SER A 164 10.26 1.16 -20.41
C SER A 164 10.38 2.04 -19.17
N LEU A 165 9.27 2.62 -18.71
CA LEU A 165 9.21 3.43 -17.50
C LEU A 165 9.58 2.65 -16.23
N VAL A 166 9.15 1.39 -16.09
CA VAL A 166 9.57 0.52 -14.99
C VAL A 166 11.08 0.31 -14.99
N ALA A 167 11.70 0.13 -16.16
CA ALA A 167 13.16 0.04 -16.27
C ALA A 167 13.84 1.36 -15.85
N GLU A 168 13.33 2.50 -16.31
CA GLU A 168 13.80 3.84 -15.91
C GLU A 168 13.68 4.06 -14.39
N PHE A 169 12.57 3.65 -13.77
CA PHE A 169 12.37 3.75 -12.32
C PHE A 169 13.35 2.89 -11.53
N LYS A 170 13.61 1.65 -11.95
CA LYS A 170 14.63 0.80 -11.33
C LYS A 170 16.03 1.43 -11.48
N GLY A 171 16.32 2.06 -12.62
CA GLY A 171 17.54 2.83 -12.85
C GLY A 171 17.67 4.04 -11.92
N LEU A 172 16.58 4.79 -11.72
CA LEU A 172 16.52 5.90 -10.76
C LEU A 172 16.82 5.42 -9.33
N VAL A 173 16.25 4.29 -8.91
CA VAL A 173 16.53 3.67 -7.61
C VAL A 173 18.02 3.36 -7.48
N GLN A 174 18.60 2.61 -8.44
CA GLN A 174 20.03 2.29 -8.44
C GLN A 174 20.91 3.54 -8.35
N HIS A 175 20.58 4.60 -9.10
CA HIS A 175 21.33 5.84 -9.09
C HIS A 175 21.22 6.59 -7.76
N LYS A 176 20.04 6.63 -7.14
CA LYS A 176 19.79 7.42 -5.91
C LYS A 176 20.35 6.78 -4.65
N ILE A 177 20.30 5.46 -4.54
CA ILE A 177 20.67 4.76 -3.29
C ILE A 177 21.79 3.74 -3.46
N GLY A 178 22.39 3.65 -4.66
CA GLY A 178 23.54 2.78 -4.95
C GLY A 178 23.23 1.28 -4.98
N ARG A 179 21.96 0.89 -4.87
CA ARG A 179 21.51 -0.51 -4.88
C ARG A 179 20.28 -0.70 -5.76
N ALA A 180 20.15 -1.90 -6.32
CA ALA A 180 19.06 -2.22 -7.23
C ALA A 180 17.73 -2.27 -6.48
N PHE A 181 16.64 -2.07 -7.21
CA PHE A 181 15.30 -2.28 -6.65
C PHE A 181 15.13 -3.75 -6.21
N PRO A 182 14.71 -4.02 -4.96
CA PRO A 182 14.65 -5.39 -4.43
C PRO A 182 13.68 -6.24 -5.24
N GLN A 183 14.17 -7.34 -5.80
CA GLN A 183 13.36 -8.29 -6.57
C GLN A 183 12.79 -9.42 -5.71
N ASP A 184 13.38 -9.69 -4.53
CA ASP A 184 12.87 -10.66 -3.56
C ASP A 184 11.68 -10.07 -2.77
N PRO A 185 10.47 -10.64 -2.89
CA PRO A 185 9.30 -10.18 -2.15
C PRO A 185 9.43 -10.27 -0.62
N LEU A 186 10.23 -11.21 -0.10
CA LEU A 186 10.45 -11.32 1.35
C LEU A 186 11.34 -10.17 1.85
N GLU A 187 12.37 -9.81 1.09
CA GLU A 187 13.14 -8.60 1.35
C GLU A 187 12.26 -7.34 1.26
N GLN A 188 11.42 -7.21 0.23
CA GLN A 188 10.47 -6.11 0.10
C GLN A 188 9.58 -6.00 1.35
N LEU A 189 9.00 -7.12 1.81
CA LEU A 189 8.15 -7.18 2.99
C LEU A 189 8.89 -6.74 4.26
N ARG A 190 10.12 -7.25 4.46
CA ARG A 190 10.95 -6.90 5.61
C ARG A 190 11.28 -5.40 5.63
N LEU A 191 11.67 -4.84 4.49
CA LEU A 191 11.98 -3.41 4.36
C LEU A 191 10.73 -2.55 4.61
N ALA A 192 9.57 -2.95 4.09
CA ALA A 192 8.31 -2.24 4.32
C ALA A 192 7.89 -2.26 5.80
N ILE A 193 8.03 -3.39 6.51
CA ILE A 193 7.76 -3.48 7.95
C ILE A 193 8.69 -2.54 8.74
N ASN A 194 9.99 -2.55 8.42
CA ASN A 194 10.96 -1.65 9.07
C ASN A 194 10.61 -0.20 8.85
N ALA A 195 10.31 0.17 7.61
CA ALA A 195 9.91 1.53 7.29
C ALA A 195 8.67 1.95 8.10
N VAL A 196 7.66 1.07 8.25
CA VAL A 196 6.49 1.37 9.08
C VAL A 196 6.88 1.62 10.53
N PHE A 197 7.72 0.77 11.11
CA PHE A 197 8.19 0.98 12.48
C PHE A 197 8.99 2.28 12.63
N ASP A 198 9.88 2.58 11.68
CA ASP A 198 10.71 3.78 11.69
C ASP A 198 9.89 5.06 11.46
N SER A 199 8.79 4.96 10.71
CA SER A 199 7.89 6.08 10.42
C SER A 199 7.26 6.71 11.67
N TRP A 200 7.21 5.96 12.78
CA TRP A 200 6.78 6.50 14.06
C TRP A 200 7.64 7.70 14.50
N TRP A 201 8.91 7.73 14.10
CA TRP A 201 9.86 8.79 14.42
C TRP A 201 10.00 9.83 13.29
N ALA A 202 9.20 9.74 12.24
CA ALA A 202 9.19 10.76 11.19
C ALA A 202 8.84 12.13 11.79
N LYS A 203 9.46 13.21 11.30
CA LYS A 203 9.24 14.57 11.84
C LYS A 203 7.76 14.92 11.97
N LYS A 204 6.97 14.65 10.93
CA LYS A 204 5.52 14.91 10.90
C LYS A 204 4.77 14.12 12.00
N ALA A 205 5.20 12.88 12.26
CA ALA A 205 4.64 12.04 13.31
C ALA A 205 4.91 12.59 14.71
N VAL A 206 6.17 12.94 14.97
CA VAL A 206 6.62 13.53 16.23
C VAL A 206 5.90 14.86 16.48
N ASP A 207 5.84 15.73 15.46
CA ASP A 207 5.14 17.01 15.56
C ASP A 207 3.65 16.82 15.86
N TYR A 208 2.97 15.89 15.17
CA TYR A 208 1.58 15.57 15.43
C TYR A 208 1.36 15.09 16.87
N ARG A 209 2.17 14.15 17.37
CA ARG A 209 2.06 13.67 18.76
C ARG A 209 2.26 14.78 19.77
N ARG A 210 3.26 15.64 19.55
CA ARG A 210 3.52 16.79 20.42
C ARG A 210 2.33 17.76 20.47
N ILE A 211 1.76 18.11 19.32
CA ILE A 211 0.59 19.01 19.23
C ILE A 211 -0.61 18.42 19.96
N HIS A 212 -0.88 17.13 19.75
CA HIS A 212 -2.04 16.44 20.31
C HIS A 212 -1.77 15.80 21.70
N ARG A 213 -0.60 16.05 22.30
CA ARG A 213 -0.17 15.50 23.60
C ARG A 213 -0.29 13.98 23.69
N LEU A 214 0.08 13.29 22.61
CA LEU A 214 0.11 11.84 22.53
C LEU A 214 1.47 11.31 23.00
N SER A 215 1.48 10.16 23.69
CA SER A 215 2.72 9.54 24.18
C SER A 215 3.53 8.93 23.03
N ASP A 216 4.85 9.08 23.11
CA ASP A 216 5.81 8.47 22.20
C ASP A 216 5.90 6.94 22.35
N ASP A 217 5.47 6.39 23.48
CA ASP A 217 5.58 4.95 23.80
C ASP A 217 4.44 4.11 23.20
N TRP A 218 3.43 4.75 22.59
CA TRP A 218 2.28 4.05 22.04
C TRP A 218 2.62 3.17 20.84
N GLY A 219 3.59 3.59 20.04
CA GLY A 219 4.02 2.89 18.85
C GLY A 219 3.00 2.82 17.72
N THR A 220 3.36 2.05 16.70
CA THR A 220 2.51 1.77 15.54
C THR A 220 2.46 0.27 15.25
N ALA A 221 1.29 -0.21 14.87
CA ALA A 221 1.12 -1.56 14.34
C ALA A 221 1.35 -1.57 12.82
N VAL A 222 1.69 -2.74 12.29
CA VAL A 222 1.80 -2.97 10.84
C VAL A 222 0.71 -3.92 10.41
N THR A 223 -0.14 -3.51 9.47
CA THR A 223 -1.15 -4.38 8.88
C THR A 223 -0.69 -4.82 7.50
N VAL A 224 -0.62 -6.14 7.29
CA VAL A 224 -0.31 -6.77 6.00
C VAL A 224 -1.56 -7.48 5.50
N MET A 225 -2.08 -7.08 4.34
CA MET A 225 -3.30 -7.69 3.77
C MET A 225 -3.12 -8.05 2.30
N ALA A 226 -3.80 -9.09 1.84
CA ALA A 226 -3.89 -9.41 0.42
C ALA A 226 -4.49 -8.22 -0.37
N MET A 227 -3.91 -7.95 -1.54
CA MET A 227 -4.42 -6.94 -2.46
C MET A 227 -5.75 -7.38 -3.09
N VAL A 228 -6.64 -6.42 -3.21
CA VAL A 228 -7.79 -6.44 -4.13
C VAL A 228 -7.66 -5.24 -5.05
N PHE A 229 -8.10 -5.37 -6.30
CA PHE A 229 -7.80 -4.39 -7.35
C PHE A 229 -9.07 -3.71 -7.83
N GLY A 230 -9.18 -2.40 -7.57
CA GLY A 230 -10.23 -1.55 -8.13
C GLY A 230 -9.94 -1.11 -9.58
N ASN A 231 -8.74 -1.39 -10.10
CA ASN A 231 -8.22 -0.92 -11.38
C ASN A 231 -8.05 -2.02 -12.45
N LEU A 232 -8.80 -3.13 -12.34
CA LEU A 232 -8.73 -4.21 -13.34
C LEU A 232 -9.46 -3.87 -14.65
N GLY A 233 -10.44 -2.96 -14.60
CA GLY A 233 -11.29 -2.63 -15.72
C GLY A 233 -12.58 -1.91 -15.29
N PRO A 234 -13.56 -1.78 -16.20
CA PRO A 234 -14.77 -0.99 -15.97
C PRO A 234 -15.73 -1.59 -14.93
N THR A 235 -15.57 -2.87 -14.57
CA THR A 235 -16.38 -3.56 -13.54
C THR A 235 -15.68 -3.62 -12.18
N SER A 236 -14.63 -2.82 -12.00
CA SER A 236 -13.86 -2.71 -10.75
C SER A 236 -13.80 -1.25 -10.31
N GLY A 237 -13.70 -1.01 -9.01
CA GLY A 237 -13.59 0.35 -8.49
C GLY A 237 -13.14 0.39 -7.04
N THR A 238 -12.96 1.61 -6.55
CA THR A 238 -12.60 1.91 -5.16
C THR A 238 -13.37 3.14 -4.71
N GLY A 239 -13.70 3.23 -3.43
CA GLY A 239 -14.44 4.37 -2.90
C GLY A 239 -14.31 4.52 -1.40
N VAL A 240 -14.80 5.65 -0.90
CA VAL A 240 -14.89 5.99 0.52
C VAL A 240 -16.31 6.45 0.80
N CYS A 241 -16.87 5.95 1.91
CA CYS A 241 -18.25 6.24 2.27
C CYS A 241 -18.39 6.51 3.77
N PHE A 242 -19.44 7.25 4.10
CA PHE A 242 -19.89 7.56 5.44
C PHE A 242 -21.36 7.16 5.56
N SER A 243 -21.73 6.61 6.72
CA SER A 243 -23.12 6.23 7.00
C SER A 243 -24.09 7.42 7.12
N ARG A 244 -23.53 8.63 7.25
CA ARG A 244 -24.21 9.93 7.32
C ARG A 244 -23.35 10.96 6.60
N ASP A 245 -23.94 12.06 6.17
CA ASP A 245 -23.17 13.18 5.63
C ASP A 245 -22.24 13.74 6.72
N PRO A 246 -20.91 13.73 6.52
CA PRO A 246 -19.95 14.21 7.51
C PRO A 246 -19.94 15.74 7.68
N SER A 247 -20.52 16.49 6.74
CA SER A 247 -20.60 17.94 6.76
C SER A 247 -21.87 18.45 7.44
N SER A 248 -23.03 17.88 7.09
CA SER A 248 -24.33 18.32 7.60
C SER A 248 -24.87 17.48 8.76
N GLY A 249 -24.39 16.24 8.92
CA GLY A 249 -24.95 15.26 9.86
C GLY A 249 -26.23 14.57 9.39
N GLU A 250 -26.71 14.89 8.18
CA GLU A 250 -27.91 14.28 7.59
C GLU A 250 -27.77 12.76 7.51
N ARG A 251 -28.87 12.04 7.81
CA ARG A 251 -28.93 10.57 7.70
C ARG A 251 -29.07 10.14 6.24
N ARG A 252 -28.04 10.39 5.45
CA ARG A 252 -27.90 9.94 4.06
C ARG A 252 -26.59 9.17 3.90
N PHE A 253 -26.63 8.09 3.14
CA PHE A 253 -25.41 7.37 2.75
C PHE A 253 -24.61 8.26 1.80
N PHE A 254 -23.47 8.75 2.27
CA PHE A 254 -22.66 9.75 1.57
C PHE A 254 -21.32 9.13 1.20
N GLY A 255 -20.82 9.42 0.01
CA GLY A 255 -19.50 8.93 -0.38
C GLY A 255 -19.22 9.14 -1.85
N GLU A 256 -18.02 8.73 -2.20
CA GLU A 256 -17.40 8.95 -3.50
C GLU A 256 -16.69 7.68 -3.95
N PHE A 257 -16.69 7.42 -5.25
CA PHE A 257 -16.01 6.27 -5.83
C PHE A 257 -15.38 6.61 -7.18
N LEU A 258 -14.44 5.77 -7.61
CA LEU A 258 -13.84 5.79 -8.93
C LEU A 258 -13.87 4.40 -9.53
N VAL A 259 -14.38 4.31 -10.76
CA VAL A 259 -14.25 3.10 -11.60
C VAL A 259 -12.83 3.01 -12.14
N ASN A 260 -12.32 1.77 -12.21
CA ASN A 260 -11.00 1.44 -12.75
C ASN A 260 -9.88 2.26 -12.10
N ALA A 261 -9.81 2.25 -10.77
CA ALA A 261 -8.91 3.08 -9.96
C ALA A 261 -8.39 2.33 -8.71
N GLN A 262 -7.26 2.79 -8.17
CA GLN A 262 -6.80 2.37 -6.84
C GLN A 262 -7.14 3.44 -5.80
N GLY A 263 -7.15 3.08 -4.51
CA GLY A 263 -7.51 4.01 -3.44
C GLY A 263 -6.65 5.28 -3.41
N GLU A 264 -5.41 5.21 -3.90
CA GLU A 264 -4.54 6.37 -4.11
C GLU A 264 -5.16 7.42 -5.03
N ASP A 265 -5.82 7.01 -6.12
CA ASP A 265 -6.38 7.93 -7.11
C ASP A 265 -7.56 8.73 -6.53
N VAL A 266 -8.31 8.15 -5.57
CA VAL A 266 -9.39 8.83 -4.83
C VAL A 266 -8.81 9.89 -3.89
N VAL A 267 -7.68 9.59 -3.23
CA VAL A 267 -7.07 10.50 -2.25
C VAL A 267 -6.25 11.60 -2.92
N ALA A 268 -5.60 11.30 -4.05
CA ALA A 268 -4.72 12.24 -4.75
C ALA A 268 -5.48 13.33 -5.52
N GLY A 269 -6.78 13.16 -5.76
CA GLY A 269 -7.60 14.14 -6.49
C GLY A 269 -7.22 14.31 -7.97
N ILE A 270 -6.46 13.36 -8.53
CA ILE A 270 -6.02 13.38 -9.94
C ILE A 270 -7.22 13.15 -10.88
N ARG A 271 -8.19 12.34 -10.42
CA ARG A 271 -9.46 12.08 -11.10
C ARG A 271 -10.60 12.57 -10.23
N THR A 272 -11.57 13.24 -10.82
CA THR A 272 -12.80 13.64 -10.12
C THR A 272 -13.60 12.38 -9.76
N PRO A 273 -13.81 12.09 -8.46
CA PRO A 273 -14.63 10.96 -8.05
C PRO A 273 -16.11 11.22 -8.33
N GLU A 274 -16.85 10.13 -8.54
CA GLU A 274 -18.30 10.15 -8.75
C GLU A 274 -19.03 9.93 -7.40
N PRO A 275 -20.19 10.57 -7.18
CA PRO A 275 -20.99 10.34 -5.98
C PRO A 275 -21.55 8.92 -6.00
N LEU A 276 -21.68 8.27 -4.83
CA LEU A 276 -22.21 6.89 -4.73
C LEU A 276 -23.58 6.67 -5.38
N ASP A 277 -24.39 7.71 -5.53
CA ASP A 277 -25.68 7.62 -6.23
C ASP A 277 -25.54 7.22 -7.71
N ALA A 278 -24.37 7.42 -8.32
CA ALA A 278 -24.07 6.99 -9.69
C ALA A 278 -23.81 5.47 -9.82
N LEU A 279 -23.72 4.71 -8.72
CA LEU A 279 -23.66 3.24 -8.75
C LEU A 279 -25.03 2.56 -8.93
N LYS A 280 -26.12 3.34 -8.94
CA LYS A 280 -27.50 2.82 -9.03
C LYS A 280 -27.92 2.46 -10.45
#